data_AF-A0A202BCY1-F1
#
_entry.id   AF-A0A202BCY1-F1
#
_cell.length_a   1.000
_cell.length_b   1.000
_cell.length_c   1.000
_cell.angle_alpha   90.00
_cell.angle_beta   90.00
_cell.angle_gamma   90.00
#
_symmetry.space_group_name_H-M   'P 1'
#
loop_
_entity.id
_entity.type
_entity.pdbx_description
1 polymer ?
#
loop_
_entity_poly.entity_id
_entity_poly.type
_entity_poly.pdbx_seq_one_letter_code
_entity_poly.pdbx_strand_id
1 'polypeptide(L)'
;MEVTVEVAVRAPESHMAQKWAIHIPGPDDLYAAPSHAEAVFVAEHHNKTALPAIQKIMDSKPPEERRMYPPIECITAEVVPWPWDDSEHEESLSEDWPDFLEEHGLTVDGVAYAARNATTKDMFDSGTANTDSDTRKEEA
;
A
#
# COMPACT_ATOMS: atom_id res chain seq x y z
N MET A 1 21.01 -33.81 42.89
CA MET A 1 20.31 -32.52 42.73
C MET A 1 20.17 -32.30 41.25
N GLU A 2 19.02 -32.69 40.70
CA GLU A 2 18.67 -32.43 39.31
C GLU A 2 17.96 -31.08 39.27
N VAL A 3 18.51 -30.14 38.51
CA VAL A 3 17.90 -28.82 38.27
C VAL A 3 17.19 -28.91 36.93
N THR A 4 15.88 -29.09 36.96
CA THR A 4 15.01 -28.97 35.79
C THR A 4 14.87 -27.48 35.46
N VAL A 5 15.50 -27.05 34.37
CA VAL A 5 15.27 -25.72 33.79
C VAL A 5 13.97 -25.81 32.99
N GLU A 6 12.90 -25.27 33.54
CA GLU A 6 11.66 -25.03 32.79
C GLU A 6 11.90 -23.89 31.80
N VAL A 7 12.26 -24.26 30.56
CA VAL A 7 12.22 -23.32 29.44
C VAL A 7 10.74 -23.07 29.15
N ALA A 8 10.24 -21.95 29.67
CA ALA A 8 8.97 -21.40 29.23
C ALA A 8 9.08 -21.09 27.74
N VAL A 9 8.56 -22.00 26.91
CA VAL A 9 8.28 -21.74 25.50
C VAL A 9 7.25 -20.62 25.49
N ARG A 10 7.72 -19.39 25.29
CA ARG A 10 6.88 -18.22 25.03
C ARG A 10 5.98 -18.63 23.87
N ALA A 11 4.68 -18.72 24.12
CA ALA A 11 3.70 -18.94 23.07
C ALA A 11 3.98 -17.94 21.93
N PRO A 12 3.84 -18.33 20.65
CA PRO A 12 3.92 -17.36 19.56
C PRO A 12 2.95 -16.25 19.91
N GLU A 13 3.47 -15.02 19.93
CA GLU A 13 2.66 -13.82 20.08
C GLU A 13 1.47 -14.00 19.17
N SER A 14 0.27 -13.99 19.76
CA SER A 14 -1.00 -14.06 19.04
C SER A 14 -0.83 -13.18 17.80
N HIS A 15 -1.01 -13.76 16.60
CA HIS A 15 -1.00 -13.04 15.34
C HIS A 15 -1.98 -11.86 15.46
N MET A 16 -1.52 -10.73 16.00
CA MET A 16 -2.21 -9.46 15.88
C MET A 16 -2.28 -9.25 14.37
N ALA A 17 -3.50 -9.15 13.83
CA ALA A 17 -3.66 -8.93 12.41
C ALA A 17 -2.83 -7.70 12.06
N GLN A 18 -1.83 -7.88 11.19
CA GLN A 18 -0.93 -6.80 10.79
C GLN A 18 -1.78 -5.62 10.30
N LYS A 19 -1.68 -4.49 10.99
CA LYS A 19 -2.32 -3.22 10.60
C LYS A 19 -1.46 -2.54 9.55
N TRP A 20 -2.11 -1.79 8.66
CA TRP A 20 -1.51 -1.23 7.45
C TRP A 20 -1.76 0.26 7.37
N ALA A 21 -0.87 0.93 6.66
CA ALA A 21 -0.96 2.36 6.40
C ALA A 21 -0.34 2.75 5.06
N ILE A 22 -0.68 3.95 4.64
CA ILE A 22 -0.07 4.64 3.51
C ILE A 22 0.89 5.68 4.09
N HIS A 23 2.15 5.58 3.69
CA HIS A 23 3.19 6.54 4.02
C HIS A 23 3.54 7.34 2.77
N ILE A 24 3.44 8.66 2.84
CA ILE A 24 3.89 9.57 1.78
C ILE A 24 5.12 10.30 2.32
N PRO A 25 6.34 9.90 1.93
CA PRO A 25 7.55 10.54 2.42
C PRO A 25 7.53 12.02 2.02
N GLY A 26 7.81 12.96 2.93
CA GLY A 26 7.73 14.40 2.64
C GLY A 26 7.07 15.19 3.76
N PRO A 27 5.73 15.27 3.82
CA PRO A 27 5.01 15.91 4.93
C PRO A 27 4.96 15.07 6.22
N ASP A 28 5.61 13.90 6.26
CA ASP A 28 5.51 12.90 7.34
C ASP A 28 4.07 12.36 7.54
N ASP A 29 3.27 12.36 6.47
CA ASP A 29 1.89 11.92 6.55
C ASP A 29 1.82 10.38 6.47
N LEU A 30 1.37 9.80 7.58
CA LEU A 30 1.11 8.38 7.73
C LEU A 30 -0.38 8.18 8.02
N TYR A 31 -1.10 7.54 7.09
CA TYR A 31 -2.53 7.34 7.19
C TYR A 31 -2.87 5.87 7.44
N ALA A 32 -3.59 5.60 8.52
CA ALA A 32 -4.09 4.26 8.77
C ALA A 32 -5.04 3.80 7.65
N ALA A 33 -4.92 2.54 7.23
CA ALA A 33 -5.79 1.94 6.23
C ALA A 33 -6.57 0.74 6.82
N PRO A 34 -7.85 0.53 6.46
CA PRO A 34 -8.65 -0.56 7.02
C PRO A 34 -8.12 -1.95 6.64
N SER A 35 -7.42 -2.04 5.51
CA SER A 35 -6.81 -3.27 5.03
C SER A 35 -5.61 -2.99 4.13
N HIS A 36 -4.74 -4.00 3.94
CA HIS A 36 -3.63 -3.92 2.99
C HIS A 36 -4.10 -3.62 1.56
N ALA A 37 -5.18 -4.25 1.12
CA ALA A 37 -5.69 -4.09 -0.25
C ALA A 37 -6.18 -2.65 -0.50
N GLU A 38 -6.78 -2.02 0.50
CA GLU A 38 -7.20 -0.61 0.42
C GLU A 38 -5.99 0.32 0.45
N ALA A 39 -4.99 0.06 1.31
CA ALA A 39 -3.74 0.81 1.33
C ALA A 39 -3.04 0.79 -0.04
N VAL A 40 -2.94 -0.39 -0.67
CA VAL A 40 -2.35 -0.55 -2.01
C VAL A 40 -3.14 0.21 -3.06
N PHE A 41 -4.47 0.06 -3.07
CA PHE A 41 -5.31 0.74 -4.06
C PHE A 41 -5.13 2.26 -4.00
N VAL A 42 -5.16 2.83 -2.79
CA VAL A 42 -5.10 4.27 -2.61
C VAL A 42 -3.69 4.80 -2.83
N ALA A 43 -2.63 4.09 -2.39
CA ALA A 43 -1.25 4.45 -2.69
C ALA A 43 -0.99 4.46 -4.20
N GLU A 44 -1.47 3.45 -4.93
CA GLU A 44 -1.39 3.43 -6.40
C GLU A 44 -2.19 4.58 -7.04
N HIS A 45 -3.38 4.87 -6.51
CA HIS A 45 -4.21 5.97 -7.01
C HIS A 45 -3.50 7.32 -6.82
N HIS A 46 -2.95 7.58 -5.63
CA HIS A 46 -2.13 8.75 -5.34
C HIS A 46 -0.97 8.86 -6.33
N ASN A 47 -0.20 7.78 -6.49
CA ASN A 47 0.97 7.77 -7.37
C ASN A 47 0.61 8.03 -8.84
N LYS A 48 -0.53 7.53 -9.31
CA LYS A 48 -1.01 7.73 -10.70
C LYS A 48 -1.58 9.12 -10.95
N THR A 49 -2.11 9.80 -9.93
CA THR A 49 -2.85 11.06 -10.09
C THR A 49 -2.09 12.28 -9.58
N ALA A 50 -1.54 12.22 -8.38
CA ALA A 50 -0.86 13.33 -7.72
C ALA A 50 0.55 13.57 -8.29
N LEU A 51 1.37 12.52 -8.45
CA LEU A 51 2.76 12.68 -8.89
C LEU A 51 2.89 13.35 -10.27
N PRO A 52 2.10 13.02 -11.31
CA PRO A 52 2.17 13.73 -12.59
C PRO A 52 1.78 15.21 -12.47
N ALA A 53 0.82 15.54 -11.60
CA ALA A 53 0.42 16.91 -11.36
C ALA A 53 1.53 17.70 -10.65
N ILE A 54 2.16 17.12 -9.64
CA ILE A 54 3.30 17.70 -8.92
C ILE A 54 4.49 17.90 -9.85
N GLN A 55 4.84 16.87 -10.65
CA GLN A 55 5.92 16.95 -11.64
C GLN A 55 5.67 18.09 -12.64
N LYS A 56 4.43 18.25 -13.13
CA LYS A 56 4.08 19.36 -14.02
C LYS A 56 4.24 20.73 -13.35
N ILE A 57 3.90 20.85 -12.07
CA ILE A 57 4.13 22.08 -11.30
C ILE A 57 5.63 22.35 -11.19
N MET A 58 6.43 21.35 -10.78
CA MET A 58 7.89 21.47 -10.69
C MET A 58 8.54 21.85 -12.03
N ASP A 59 8.03 21.31 -13.14
CA ASP A 59 8.52 21.60 -14.48
C ASP A 59 8.19 23.01 -14.95
N SER A 60 7.11 23.60 -14.44
CA SER A 60 6.74 25.00 -14.73
C SER A 60 7.59 26.04 -14.00
N LYS A 61 8.34 25.61 -12.98
CA LYS A 61 9.14 26.50 -12.12
C LYS A 61 10.52 26.79 -12.72
N PRO A 62 11.06 28.01 -12.50
CA PRO A 62 12.44 28.30 -12.88
C PRO A 62 13.42 27.37 -12.14
N PRO A 63 14.61 27.08 -12.71
CA PRO A 63 15.54 26.10 -12.14
C PRO A 63 15.96 26.36 -10.69
N GLU A 64 15.99 27.63 -10.27
CA GLU A 64 16.35 28.05 -8.91
C GLU A 64 15.26 27.66 -7.89
N GLU A 65 13.98 27.76 -8.27
CA GLU A 65 12.85 27.33 -7.44
C GLU A 65 12.65 25.81 -7.47
N ARG A 66 12.95 25.15 -8.61
CA ARG A 66 12.83 23.69 -8.74
C ARG A 66 13.69 22.94 -7.73
N ARG A 67 14.85 23.50 -7.35
CA ARG A 67 15.75 22.92 -6.34
C ARG A 67 15.17 22.89 -4.93
N MET A 68 14.10 23.63 -4.67
CA MET A 68 13.41 23.66 -3.37
C MET A 68 12.38 22.54 -3.23
N TYR A 69 12.08 21.82 -4.31
CA TYR A 69 11.16 20.69 -4.28
C TYR A 69 11.93 19.37 -4.14
N PRO A 70 11.47 18.43 -3.30
CA PRO A 70 12.05 17.10 -3.25
C PRO A 70 11.86 16.39 -4.60
N PRO A 71 12.74 15.44 -4.97
CA PRO A 71 12.50 14.55 -6.10
C PRO A 71 11.16 13.82 -5.96
N ILE A 72 10.49 13.52 -7.08
CA ILE A 72 9.22 12.76 -7.08
C ILE A 72 9.34 11.41 -6.37
N GLU A 73 10.51 10.78 -6.49
CA GLU A 73 10.85 9.52 -5.82
C GLU A 73 10.74 9.64 -4.30
N CYS A 74 10.98 10.83 -3.75
CA CYS A 74 10.92 11.12 -2.32
C CYS A 74 9.52 11.53 -1.84
N ILE A 75 8.50 11.51 -2.70
CA ILE A 75 7.09 11.79 -2.35
C ILE A 75 6.14 10.74 -2.90
N THR A 76 6.68 9.59 -3.31
CA THR A 76 5.87 8.46 -3.80
C THR A 76 5.22 7.78 -2.61
N ALA A 77 3.90 7.56 -2.67
CA ALA A 77 3.17 6.86 -1.63
C ALA A 77 3.57 5.38 -1.56
N GLU A 78 3.81 4.90 -0.35
CA GLU A 78 4.23 3.54 -0.04
C GLU A 78 3.26 2.89 0.96
N VAL A 79 3.07 1.58 0.85
CA VAL A 79 2.29 0.81 1.82
C VAL A 79 3.22 0.23 2.86
N VAL A 80 2.97 0.53 4.13
CA VAL A 80 3.82 0.11 5.25
C VAL A 80 2.98 -0.52 6.36
N PRO A 81 3.58 -1.39 7.21
CA PRO A 81 3.01 -1.75 8.49
C PRO A 81 2.74 -0.51 9.34
N TRP A 82 1.59 -0.47 10.03
CA TRP A 82 1.33 0.57 11.03
C TRP A 82 2.37 0.45 12.16
N PRO A 83 3.13 1.52 12.48
CA PRO A 83 4.24 1.47 13.43
C PRO A 83 3.81 1.70 14.88
N TRP A 84 2.57 2.13 15.11
CA TRP A 84 2.07 2.55 16.41
C TRP A 84 1.02 1.58 16.97
N ASP A 85 0.34 1.97 18.04
CA ASP A 85 -0.61 1.09 18.70
C ASP A 85 -1.97 1.00 18.00
N ASP A 86 -2.78 0.06 18.49
CA ASP A 86 -4.08 -0.23 17.90
C ASP A 86 -5.08 0.92 18.03
N SER A 87 -5.01 1.69 19.13
CA SER A 87 -5.88 2.84 19.35
C SER A 87 -5.54 4.00 18.42
N GLU A 88 -4.25 4.28 18.20
CA GLU A 88 -3.82 5.30 17.25
C GLU A 88 -4.23 4.94 15.82
N HIS A 89 -4.21 3.64 15.47
CA HIS A 89 -4.70 3.18 14.17
C HIS A 89 -6.20 3.42 14.01
N GLU A 90 -7.00 3.13 15.04
CA GLU A 90 -8.46 3.32 15.01
C GLU A 90 -8.84 4.81 14.98
N GLU A 91 -8.11 5.64 15.71
CA GLU A 91 -8.24 7.10 15.68
C GLU A 91 -8.02 7.64 14.26
N SER A 92 -6.86 7.31 13.66
CA SER A 92 -6.52 7.75 12.30
C SER A 92 -7.47 7.18 11.24
N LEU A 93 -7.99 5.95 11.41
CA LEU A 93 -9.04 5.42 10.54
C LEU A 93 -10.35 6.21 10.58
N SER A 94 -10.66 6.79 11.73
CA SER A 94 -11.92 7.50 11.94
C SER A 94 -11.83 8.98 11.56
N GLU A 95 -10.66 9.59 11.76
CA GLU A 95 -10.45 11.03 11.58
C GLU A 95 -9.73 11.32 10.25
N ASP A 96 -8.56 10.74 10.00
CA ASP A 96 -7.72 11.12 8.87
C ASP A 96 -8.07 10.38 7.57
N TRP A 97 -8.43 9.09 7.66
CA TRP A 97 -8.68 8.26 6.48
C TRP A 97 -9.82 8.79 5.59
N PRO A 98 -11.00 9.19 6.11
CA PRO A 98 -12.06 9.74 5.27
C PRO A 98 -11.65 11.03 4.56
N ASP A 99 -11.00 11.94 5.28
CA ASP A 99 -10.55 13.23 4.77
C ASP A 99 -9.49 13.04 3.69
N PHE A 100 -8.52 12.16 3.92
CA PHE A 100 -7.50 11.80 2.94
C PHE A 100 -8.11 11.23 1.66
N LEU A 101 -9.13 10.37 1.76
CA LEU A 101 -9.83 9.87 0.58
C LEU A 101 -10.55 10.98 -0.17
N GLU A 102 -11.21 11.91 0.53
CA GLU A 102 -11.91 13.04 -0.08
C GLU A 102 -10.96 13.95 -0.86
N GLU A 103 -9.79 14.27 -0.30
CA GLU A 103 -8.75 15.07 -0.98
C GLU A 103 -8.27 14.42 -2.29
N HIS A 104 -8.33 13.09 -2.34
CA HIS A 104 -7.98 12.30 -3.53
C HIS A 104 -9.17 12.02 -4.46
N GLY A 105 -10.35 12.59 -4.17
CA GLY A 105 -11.57 12.37 -4.95
C GLY A 105 -12.10 10.94 -4.87
N LEU A 106 -11.79 10.24 -3.77
CA LEU A 106 -12.21 8.88 -3.47
C LEU A 106 -13.29 8.88 -2.37
N THR A 107 -13.96 7.75 -2.20
CA THR A 107 -14.90 7.52 -1.10
C THR A 107 -14.58 6.21 -0.39
N VAL A 108 -14.89 6.11 0.90
CA VAL A 108 -14.66 4.88 1.69
C VAL A 108 -15.29 3.66 1.01
N ASP A 109 -16.56 3.75 0.62
CA ASP A 109 -17.27 2.65 -0.07
C ASP A 109 -16.66 2.32 -1.44
N GLY A 110 -16.21 3.34 -2.18
CA GLY A 110 -15.59 3.16 -3.49
C GLY A 110 -14.25 2.44 -3.40
N VAL A 111 -13.42 2.80 -2.41
CA VAL A 111 -12.12 2.17 -2.16
C VAL A 111 -12.30 0.73 -1.69
N ALA A 112 -13.18 0.48 -0.71
CA ALA A 112 -13.49 -0.87 -0.27
C ALA A 112 -14.02 -1.75 -1.42
N TYR A 113 -14.86 -1.18 -2.31
CA TYR A 113 -15.34 -1.84 -3.51
C TYR A 113 -14.24 -2.14 -4.53
N ALA A 114 -13.31 -1.21 -4.74
CA ALA A 114 -12.23 -1.39 -5.71
C ALA A 114 -11.19 -2.39 -5.21
N ALA A 115 -10.78 -2.28 -3.95
CA ALA A 115 -9.79 -3.15 -3.32
C ALA A 115 -10.22 -4.63 -3.32
N ARG A 116 -11.48 -4.91 -2.97
CA ARG A 116 -12.01 -6.29 -3.02
C ARG A 116 -12.04 -6.87 -4.43
N ASN A 117 -12.27 -6.03 -5.44
CA ASN A 117 -12.40 -6.46 -6.84
C ASN A 117 -11.05 -6.56 -7.57
N ALA A 118 -10.05 -5.79 -7.15
CA ALA A 118 -8.67 -5.98 -7.58
C ALA A 118 -8.15 -7.35 -7.14
N THR A 119 -8.47 -7.74 -5.91
CA THR A 119 -8.09 -9.05 -5.33
C THR A 119 -8.72 -10.24 -6.08
N THR A 120 -9.97 -10.11 -6.56
CA THR A 120 -10.64 -11.18 -7.33
C THR A 120 -10.18 -11.26 -8.79
N LYS A 121 -9.71 -10.17 -9.39
CA LYS A 121 -9.16 -10.18 -10.75
C LYS A 121 -7.87 -11.02 -10.85
N ASP A 122 -7.00 -10.93 -9.84
CA ASP A 122 -5.75 -11.71 -9.78
C ASP A 122 -6.01 -13.23 -9.65
N MET A 123 -7.08 -13.61 -8.94
CA MET A 123 -7.50 -15.01 -8.79
C MET A 123 -8.07 -15.63 -10.07
N PHE A 124 -8.67 -14.83 -10.97
CA PHE A 124 -9.24 -15.31 -12.23
C PHE A 124 -8.23 -15.26 -13.40
N ASP A 125 -7.30 -14.30 -13.42
CA ASP A 125 -6.25 -14.22 -14.44
C ASP A 125 -5.11 -15.23 -14.22
N SER A 126 -4.91 -15.72 -12.99
CA SER A 126 -3.94 -16.79 -12.67
C SER A 126 -4.29 -18.19 -13.23
N GLY A 127 -5.41 -18.32 -13.97
CA GLY A 127 -5.89 -19.58 -14.54
C GLY A 127 -5.42 -19.92 -15.97
N THR A 128 -4.62 -19.08 -16.63
CA THR A 128 -4.21 -19.30 -18.04
C THR A 128 -2.70 -19.36 -18.26
N ALA A 129 -1.98 -20.09 -17.42
CA ALA A 129 -0.60 -20.48 -17.69
C ALA A 129 -0.39 -21.97 -17.39
N ASN A 130 -0.95 -22.84 -18.23
CA ASN A 130 -0.48 -24.22 -18.39
C ASN A 130 -0.62 -24.64 -19.86
N THR A 131 0.50 -24.48 -20.58
CA THR A 131 1.12 -25.42 -21.52
C THR A 131 0.23 -26.22 -22.46
N ASP A 132 0.31 -25.91 -23.76
CA ASP A 132 0.69 -26.94 -24.74
C ASP A 132 1.34 -26.28 -25.96
N SER A 133 2.67 -26.32 -26.02
CA SER A 133 3.43 -26.04 -27.23
C SER A 133 4.21 -27.30 -27.57
N ASP A 134 3.50 -28.37 -27.93
CA ASP A 134 4.12 -29.57 -28.49
C ASP A 134 4.61 -29.29 -29.92
N THR A 135 5.89 -28.93 -29.98
CA THR A 135 6.89 -29.40 -30.92
C THR A 135 6.41 -29.93 -32.29
N ARG A 136 6.61 -29.06 -33.29
CA ARG A 136 6.86 -29.40 -34.69
C ARG A 136 7.80 -30.61 -34.82
N LYS A 137 7.30 -31.73 -35.33
CA LYS A 137 8.14 -32.76 -35.98
C LYS A 137 8.08 -32.58 -37.50
N GLU A 138 9.26 -32.33 -38.06
CA GLU A 138 9.60 -32.57 -39.46
C GLU A 138 9.22 -33.99 -39.87
N GLU A 139 8.64 -34.15 -41.06
CA GLU A 139 9.00 -35.27 -41.94
C GLU A 139 9.14 -34.77 -43.39
N ALA A 140 10.09 -35.42 -44.05
CA ALA A 140 10.73 -35.10 -45.32
C ALA A 140 9.89 -35.45 -46.55
#